data_AF-A0A956NHC9-F1
#
_entry.id   AF-A0A956NHC9-F1
#
_cell.length_a   1.000
_cell.length_b   1.000
_cell.length_c   1.000
_cell.angle_alpha   90.00
_cell.angle_beta   90.00
_cell.angle_gamma   90.00
#
_symmetry.space_group_name_H-M   'P 1'
#
loop_
_entity.id
_entity.type
_entity.pdbx_description
1 polymer ?
#
loop_
_entity_poly.entity_id
_entity_poly.type
_entity_poly.pdbx_seq_one_letter_code
_entity_poly.pdbx_strand_id
1 'polypeptide(L)'
;MSKATRIGRRVLSIALLTMAVSALLLAATASLLYQADRKAERVSMEIQSHLDAAHEFVNDWHEEHGALPDASEFSSWRSRQPSPKPPNGAVAFYTDWYPDEVVQRVGEPRDGEYALAVSRGDRLVVEGSSNRMARSGPREGRTRSFVGAMGVYVLVCVGSMVLASWVWPKSGVE
;
A
#
# COMPACT_ATOMS: atom_id res chain seq x y z
N MET A 1 46.69 35.00 0.87
CA MET A 1 45.55 34.18 0.37
C MET A 1 44.80 34.95 -0.69
N SER A 2 44.83 34.50 -1.95
CA SER A 2 44.22 35.22 -3.07
C SER A 2 42.69 35.21 -3.01
N LYS A 3 42.02 36.19 -3.62
CA LYS A 3 40.55 36.23 -3.73
C LYS A 3 39.98 34.92 -4.33
N ALA A 4 40.69 34.32 -5.29
CA ALA A 4 40.30 33.06 -5.94
C ALA A 4 40.24 31.86 -4.97
N THR A 5 41.18 31.74 -4.02
CA THR A 5 41.17 30.66 -3.02
C THR A 5 40.03 30.80 -2.00
N ARG A 6 39.56 32.03 -1.75
CA ARG A 6 38.43 32.30 -0.85
C ARG A 6 37.08 31.99 -1.50
N ILE A 7 36.95 32.23 -2.81
CA ILE A 7 35.76 31.89 -3.60
C ILE A 7 35.65 30.37 -3.79
N GLY A 8 36.74 29.70 -4.15
CA GLY A 8 36.76 28.25 -4.32
C GLY A 8 36.35 27.48 -3.06
N ARG A 9 36.79 27.92 -1.88
CA ARG A 9 36.36 27.34 -0.59
C ARG A 9 34.86 27.52 -0.32
N ARG A 10 34.29 28.69 -0.64
CA ARG A 10 32.85 28.94 -0.44
C ARG A 10 31.99 28.08 -1.35
N VAL A 11 32.40 27.92 -2.61
CA VAL A 11 31.69 27.05 -3.57
C VAL A 11 31.75 25.58 -3.13
N LEU A 12 32.92 25.11 -2.68
CA LEU A 12 33.07 23.75 -2.14
C LEU A 12 32.17 23.53 -0.91
N SER A 13 32.12 24.48 0.02
CA SER A 13 31.26 24.39 1.20
C SER A 13 29.78 24.36 0.84
N ILE A 14 29.35 25.18 -0.12
CA ILE A 14 27.94 25.20 -0.59
C ILE A 14 27.60 23.86 -1.26
N ALA A 15 28.48 23.34 -2.12
CA ALA A 15 28.27 22.06 -2.78
C ALA A 15 28.21 20.88 -1.78
N LEU A 16 29.07 20.88 -0.75
CA LEU A 16 29.02 19.87 0.30
C LEU A 16 27.72 19.97 1.12
N LEU A 17 27.25 21.18 1.40
CA LEU A 17 26.05 21.41 2.18
C LEU A 17 24.78 21.01 1.40
N THR A 18 24.72 21.27 0.09
CA THR A 18 23.61 20.81 -0.75
C THR A 18 23.59 19.29 -0.92
N MET A 19 24.74 18.64 -1.07
CA MET A 19 24.82 17.18 -1.07
C MET A 19 24.37 16.58 0.26
N ALA A 20 24.81 17.15 1.38
CA ALA A 20 24.41 16.70 2.71
C ALA A 20 22.90 16.82 2.94
N VAL A 21 22.29 17.94 2.55
CA VAL A 21 20.84 18.15 2.64
C VAL A 21 20.08 17.17 1.74
N SER A 22 20.56 16.94 0.52
CA SER A 22 19.93 16.00 -0.42
C SER A 22 19.99 14.56 0.10
N ALA A 23 21.12 14.15 0.68
CA ALA A 23 21.28 12.84 1.29
C ALA A 23 20.34 12.64 2.50
N LEU A 24 20.17 13.68 3.33
CA LEU A 24 19.22 13.65 4.46
C LEU A 24 17.76 13.55 4.00
N LEU A 25 17.38 14.28 2.94
CA LEU A 25 16.04 14.19 2.36
C LEU A 25 15.76 12.79 1.77
N LEU A 26 16.73 12.20 1.07
CA LEU A 26 16.67 10.82 0.58
C LEU A 26 16.52 9.80 1.72
N ALA A 27 17.30 9.94 2.80
CA ALA A 27 17.19 9.06 3.96
C ALA A 27 15.83 9.19 4.66
N ALA A 28 15.32 10.40 4.82
CA ALA A 28 14.01 10.66 5.44
C ALA A 28 12.86 10.07 4.60
N THR A 29 12.88 10.28 3.29
CA THR A 29 11.87 9.71 2.37
C THR A 29 11.95 8.18 2.32
N ALA A 30 13.15 7.59 2.27
CA ALA A 30 13.32 6.15 2.34
C ALA A 30 12.79 5.57 3.66
N SER A 31 13.03 6.25 4.79
CA SER A 31 12.52 5.83 6.10
C SER A 31 10.99 5.86 6.18
N LEU A 32 10.36 6.92 5.66
CA LEU A 32 8.90 7.04 5.61
C LEU A 32 8.26 5.97 4.71
N LEU A 33 8.85 5.72 3.53
CA LEU A 33 8.40 4.66 2.62
C LEU A 33 8.54 3.27 3.28
N TYR A 34 9.66 3.03 3.97
CA TYR A 34 9.90 1.78 4.69
C TYR A 34 8.89 1.55 5.83
N GLN A 35 8.57 2.59 6.60
CA GLN A 35 7.56 2.50 7.65
C GLN A 35 6.15 2.26 7.09
N ALA A 36 5.81 2.89 5.97
CA ALA A 36 4.54 2.66 5.29
C ALA A 36 4.42 1.22 4.78
N ASP A 37 5.49 0.68 4.20
CA ASP A 37 5.52 -0.71 3.70
C ASP A 37 5.40 -1.73 4.82
N ARG A 38 6.15 -1.56 5.92
CA ARG A 38 6.03 -2.40 7.14
C ARG A 38 4.62 -2.39 7.73
N LYS A 39 3.95 -1.23 7.75
CA LYS A 39 2.55 -1.14 8.21
C LYS A 39 1.61 -1.86 7.25
N ALA A 40 1.78 -1.66 5.94
CA ALA A 40 0.97 -2.32 4.93
C ALA A 40 1.15 -3.85 4.92
N GLU A 41 2.34 -4.34 5.23
CA GLU A 41 2.65 -5.77 5.36
C GLU A 41 1.97 -6.38 6.60
N ARG A 42 2.05 -5.72 7.76
CA ARG A 42 1.34 -6.17 8.98
C ARG A 42 -0.16 -6.25 8.79
N VAL A 43 -0.76 -5.20 8.22
CA VAL A 43 -2.20 -5.17 7.91
C VAL A 43 -2.56 -6.28 6.90
N SER A 44 -1.67 -6.60 5.96
CA SER A 44 -1.88 -7.71 5.02
C SER A 44 -1.99 -9.05 5.72
N MET A 45 -1.05 -9.33 6.64
CA MET A 45 -1.02 -10.60 7.37
C MET A 45 -2.22 -10.75 8.29
N GLU A 46 -2.62 -9.66 8.94
CA GLU A 46 -3.81 -9.62 9.80
C GLU A 46 -5.10 -9.87 9.00
N ILE A 47 -5.26 -9.21 7.85
CA ILE A 47 -6.40 -9.44 6.94
C ILE A 47 -6.45 -10.90 6.47
N GLN A 48 -5.31 -11.47 6.06
CA GLN A 48 -5.27 -12.85 5.61
C GLN A 48 -5.69 -13.81 6.72
N SER A 49 -5.17 -13.62 7.94
CA SER A 49 -5.55 -14.45 9.09
C SER A 49 -7.06 -14.40 9.38
N HIS A 50 -7.72 -13.26 9.17
CA HIS A 50 -9.17 -13.16 9.34
C HIS A 50 -9.96 -13.82 8.22
N LEU A 51 -9.47 -13.75 6.97
CA LEU A 51 -10.05 -14.47 5.85
C LEU A 51 -9.93 -15.99 6.04
N ASP A 52 -8.76 -16.46 6.44
CA ASP A 52 -8.50 -17.88 6.69
C ASP A 52 -9.43 -18.40 7.81
N ALA A 53 -9.57 -17.66 8.92
CA ALA A 53 -10.47 -18.02 10.00
C ALA A 53 -11.96 -17.99 9.58
N ALA A 54 -12.34 -17.07 8.69
CA ALA A 54 -13.70 -17.01 8.15
C ALA A 54 -13.99 -18.20 7.22
N HIS A 55 -13.01 -18.59 6.40
CA HIS A 55 -13.08 -19.79 5.58
C HIS A 55 -13.21 -21.06 6.42
N GLU A 56 -12.39 -21.18 7.46
CA GLU A 56 -12.44 -22.30 8.42
C GLU A 56 -13.83 -22.40 9.04
N PHE A 57 -14.37 -21.29 9.57
CA PHE A 57 -15.72 -21.27 10.13
C PHE A 57 -16.81 -21.70 9.14
N VAL A 58 -16.79 -21.18 7.92
CA VAL A 58 -17.82 -21.51 6.91
C VAL A 58 -17.73 -22.98 6.52
N ASN A 59 -16.53 -23.53 6.40
CA ASN A 59 -16.32 -24.94 6.06
C ASN A 59 -16.78 -25.84 7.22
N ASP A 60 -16.37 -25.56 8.46
CA ASP A 60 -16.77 -26.31 9.65
C ASP A 60 -18.29 -26.30 9.82
N TRP A 61 -18.90 -25.13 9.65
CA TRP A 61 -20.36 -24.98 9.71
C TRP A 61 -21.04 -25.82 8.64
N HIS A 62 -20.52 -25.79 7.41
CA HIS A 62 -21.07 -26.55 6.30
C HIS A 62 -20.96 -28.06 6.52
N GLU A 63 -19.85 -28.53 7.06
CA GLU A 63 -19.66 -29.94 7.43
C GLU A 63 -20.60 -30.38 8.56
N GLU A 64 -20.83 -29.53 9.57
CA GLU A 64 -21.68 -29.85 10.72
C GLU A 64 -23.18 -29.78 10.40
N HIS A 65 -23.62 -28.79 9.61
CA HIS A 65 -25.03 -28.49 9.38
C HIS A 65 -25.53 -28.86 7.99
N GLY A 66 -24.64 -29.21 7.05
CA GLY A 66 -24.98 -29.50 5.65
C GLY A 66 -25.49 -28.29 4.86
N ALA A 67 -25.35 -27.07 5.39
CA ALA A 67 -25.80 -25.81 4.81
C ALA A 67 -24.78 -24.70 5.08
N LEU A 68 -24.81 -23.62 4.31
CA LEU A 68 -23.98 -22.45 4.60
C LEU A 68 -24.52 -21.70 5.83
N PRO A 69 -23.68 -21.03 6.62
CA PRO A 69 -24.15 -20.17 7.69
C PRO A 69 -24.96 -19.01 7.10
N ASP A 70 -25.96 -18.53 7.84
CA ASP A 70 -26.62 -17.29 7.47
C ASP A 70 -25.81 -16.06 7.93
N ALA A 71 -26.26 -14.87 7.51
CA ALA A 71 -25.59 -13.62 7.87
C ALA A 71 -25.53 -13.36 9.39
N SER A 72 -26.52 -13.85 10.13
CA SER A 72 -26.60 -13.67 11.58
C SER A 72 -25.62 -14.59 12.31
N GLU A 73 -25.49 -15.84 11.87
CA GLU A 73 -24.55 -16.82 12.40
C GLU A 73 -23.11 -16.42 12.12
N PHE A 74 -22.82 -15.97 10.89
CA PHE A 74 -21.52 -15.42 10.56
C PHE A 74 -21.19 -14.18 11.41
N SER A 75 -22.16 -13.28 11.60
CA SER A 75 -21.96 -12.09 12.45
C SER A 75 -21.76 -12.46 13.92
N SER A 76 -22.47 -13.48 14.41
CA SER A 76 -22.33 -14.03 15.76
C SER A 76 -20.93 -14.59 15.98
N TRP A 77 -20.45 -15.46 15.08
CA TRP A 77 -19.07 -15.95 15.08
C TRP A 77 -18.05 -14.81 15.08
N ARG A 78 -18.18 -13.85 14.15
CA ARG A 78 -17.27 -12.71 14.00
C ARG A 78 -17.19 -11.88 15.29
N SER A 79 -18.30 -11.74 16.01
CA SER A 79 -18.33 -10.97 17.26
C SER A 79 -17.51 -11.59 18.41
N ARG A 80 -17.28 -12.91 18.35
CA ARG A 80 -16.54 -13.71 19.34
C ARG A 80 -15.04 -13.82 19.06
N GLN A 81 -14.58 -13.40 17.88
CA GLN A 81 -13.17 -13.44 17.51
C GLN A 81 -12.31 -12.56 18.45
N PRO A 82 -11.11 -13.04 18.86
CA PRO A 82 -10.26 -12.33 19.80
C PRO A 82 -9.78 -10.99 19.24
N SER A 83 -9.57 -10.02 20.14
CA SER A 83 -9.07 -8.69 19.75
C SER A 83 -7.57 -8.73 19.41
N PRO A 84 -7.07 -7.91 18.46
CA PRO A 84 -7.74 -6.76 17.84
C PRO A 84 -8.90 -7.19 16.94
N LYS A 85 -10.08 -6.64 17.20
CA LYS A 85 -11.17 -6.73 16.24
C LYS A 85 -10.68 -5.97 15.03
N PRO A 86 -10.66 -6.60 13.84
CA PRO A 86 -10.15 -5.91 12.67
C PRO A 86 -11.00 -4.65 12.43
N PRO A 87 -10.45 -3.61 11.79
CA PRO A 87 -11.13 -2.33 11.64
C PRO A 87 -12.59 -2.55 11.20
N ASN A 88 -13.55 -1.90 11.87
CA ASN A 88 -14.99 -2.10 11.71
C ASN A 88 -15.37 -2.50 10.28
N GLY A 89 -15.87 -3.73 10.08
CA GLY A 89 -16.26 -4.25 8.77
C GLY A 89 -15.23 -5.13 8.05
N ALA A 90 -14.30 -5.75 8.77
CA ALA A 90 -13.16 -6.41 8.14
C ALA A 90 -13.45 -7.65 7.30
N VAL A 91 -14.51 -8.40 7.55
CA VAL A 91 -14.93 -9.48 6.66
C VAL A 91 -16.44 -9.40 6.52
N ALA A 92 -16.88 -9.19 5.28
CA ALA A 92 -18.26 -9.28 4.85
C ALA A 92 -18.47 -10.65 4.20
N PHE A 93 -19.59 -11.29 4.53
CA PHE A 93 -19.95 -12.61 4.05
C PHE A 93 -21.26 -12.48 3.25
N TYR A 94 -21.28 -13.09 2.09
CA TYR A 94 -22.40 -13.05 1.16
C TYR A 94 -22.69 -14.43 0.61
N THR A 95 -23.97 -14.78 0.50
CA THR A 95 -24.45 -16.07 -0.06
C THR A 95 -25.46 -15.85 -1.18
N ASP A 96 -26.41 -14.94 -0.98
CA ASP A 96 -27.58 -14.83 -1.86
C ASP A 96 -27.52 -13.61 -2.80
N TRP A 97 -26.73 -12.61 -2.42
CA TRP A 97 -26.56 -11.38 -3.19
C TRP A 97 -25.15 -10.83 -3.00
N TYR A 98 -24.48 -10.53 -4.12
CA TYR A 98 -23.13 -9.96 -4.14
C TYR A 98 -23.19 -8.50 -4.63
N PRO A 99 -22.48 -7.56 -3.99
CA PRO A 99 -22.29 -6.22 -4.55
C PRO A 99 -21.64 -6.26 -5.93
N ASP A 100 -21.92 -5.29 -6.81
CA ASP A 100 -21.35 -5.23 -8.17
C ASP A 100 -19.82 -5.38 -8.21
N GLU A 101 -19.12 -4.79 -7.22
CA GLU A 101 -17.66 -4.87 -7.08
C GLU A 101 -17.15 -6.30 -6.82
N VAL A 102 -17.96 -7.12 -6.14
CA VAL A 102 -17.72 -8.54 -5.87
C VAL A 102 -18.07 -9.34 -7.11
N VAL A 103 -19.23 -9.10 -7.73
CA VAL A 103 -19.66 -9.77 -8.97
C VAL A 103 -18.63 -9.62 -10.09
N GLN A 104 -18.07 -8.42 -10.26
CA GLN A 104 -17.02 -8.18 -11.26
C GLN A 104 -15.75 -9.00 -11.03
N ARG A 105 -15.50 -9.47 -9.79
CA ARG A 105 -14.28 -10.19 -9.42
C ARG A 105 -14.47 -11.70 -9.37
N VAL A 106 -15.57 -12.15 -8.78
CA VAL A 106 -15.81 -13.58 -8.54
C VAL A 106 -16.97 -14.13 -9.38
N GLY A 107 -17.81 -13.27 -9.97
CA GLY A 107 -19.00 -13.64 -10.72
C GLY A 107 -20.27 -13.51 -9.91
N GLU A 108 -21.42 -13.75 -10.56
CA GLU A 108 -22.74 -13.79 -9.92
C GLU A 108 -22.82 -14.92 -8.88
N PRO A 109 -23.56 -14.72 -7.77
CA PRO A 109 -23.82 -15.79 -6.81
C PRO A 109 -24.56 -16.95 -7.48
N ARG A 110 -24.25 -18.17 -7.04
CA ARG A 110 -24.95 -19.40 -7.42
C ARG A 110 -25.39 -20.12 -6.18
N ASP A 111 -26.42 -20.95 -6.30
CA ASP A 111 -26.92 -21.75 -5.19
C ASP A 111 -25.79 -22.57 -4.56
N GLY A 112 -25.57 -22.37 -3.26
CA GLY A 112 -24.51 -23.04 -2.48
C GLY A 112 -23.11 -22.42 -2.61
N GLU A 113 -22.95 -21.28 -3.28
CA GLU A 113 -21.71 -20.52 -3.30
C GLU A 113 -21.74 -19.38 -2.26
N TYR A 114 -20.55 -18.97 -1.80
CA TYR A 114 -20.40 -17.81 -0.94
C TYR A 114 -19.20 -16.95 -1.36
N ALA A 115 -19.22 -15.69 -0.96
CA ALA A 115 -18.12 -14.75 -1.10
C ALA A 115 -17.76 -14.10 0.24
N LEU A 116 -16.46 -13.99 0.50
CA LEU A 116 -15.87 -13.25 1.59
C LEU A 116 -15.18 -12.00 1.03
N ALA A 117 -15.43 -10.83 1.63
CA ALA A 117 -14.83 -9.58 1.19
C ALA A 117 -14.28 -8.75 2.35
N VAL A 118 -13.09 -8.19 2.17
CA VAL A 118 -12.37 -7.36 3.16
C VAL A 118 -11.91 -6.06 2.53
N SER A 119 -12.17 -4.92 3.19
CA SER A 119 -11.57 -3.66 2.79
C SER A 119 -10.14 -3.54 3.33
N ARG A 120 -9.18 -3.36 2.43
CA ARG A 120 -7.77 -3.02 2.72
C ARG A 120 -7.52 -1.51 2.57
N GLY A 121 -8.55 -0.69 2.76
CA GLY A 121 -8.46 0.77 2.66
C GLY A 121 -8.44 1.27 1.21
N ASP A 122 -7.42 0.90 0.42
CA ASP A 122 -7.26 1.30 -0.98
C ASP A 122 -7.86 0.30 -1.98
N ARG A 123 -8.17 -0.92 -1.52
CA ARG A 123 -8.76 -1.98 -2.35
C ARG A 123 -9.62 -2.93 -1.53
N LEU A 124 -10.64 -3.48 -2.18
CA LEU A 124 -11.37 -4.65 -1.70
C LEU A 124 -10.55 -5.92 -2.01
N VAL A 125 -10.42 -6.83 -1.06
CA VAL A 125 -9.95 -8.21 -1.24
C VAL A 125 -11.18 -9.09 -1.21
N VAL A 126 -11.36 -9.96 -2.20
CA VAL A 126 -12.56 -10.79 -2.34
C VAL A 126 -12.12 -12.21 -2.66
N GLU A 127 -12.65 -13.16 -1.91
CA GLU A 127 -12.45 -14.60 -2.08
C GLU A 127 -13.82 -15.28 -2.17
N GLY A 128 -13.92 -16.37 -2.90
CA GLY A 128 -15.18 -17.10 -3.05
C GLY A 128 -15.00 -18.60 -2.97
N SER A 129 -16.11 -19.32 -2.75
CA SER A 129 -16.09 -20.73 -2.35
C SER A 129 -15.55 -21.71 -3.40
N SER A 130 -15.54 -21.35 -4.69
CA SER A 130 -15.07 -22.22 -5.76
C SER A 130 -13.67 -21.84 -6.28
N ASN A 131 -12.85 -22.84 -6.61
CA ASN A 131 -11.47 -22.70 -7.13
C ASN A 131 -11.36 -21.88 -8.45
N ARG A 132 -12.49 -21.43 -9.02
CA ARG A 132 -12.54 -20.43 -10.11
C ARG A 132 -12.27 -19.00 -9.64
N MET A 133 -12.38 -18.72 -8.34
CA MET A 133 -12.36 -17.38 -7.76
C MET A 133 -11.01 -17.00 -7.10
N ALA A 134 -10.08 -17.96 -6.95
CA ALA A 134 -8.80 -17.79 -6.26
C ALA A 134 -7.70 -16.99 -7.03
N ARG A 135 -8.01 -16.35 -8.16
CA ARG A 135 -7.04 -15.56 -8.94
C ARG A 135 -7.52 -14.13 -9.17
N SER A 136 -7.60 -13.34 -8.10
CA SER A 136 -7.42 -11.89 -8.25
C SER A 136 -5.93 -11.56 -8.09
N GLY A 137 -5.24 -11.51 -9.24
CA GLY A 137 -3.85 -11.05 -9.29
C GLY A 137 -3.72 -9.62 -8.74
N PRO A 138 -2.55 -9.22 -8.23
CA PRO A 138 -2.36 -7.89 -7.65
C PRO A 138 -2.62 -6.83 -8.72
N ARG A 139 -3.68 -6.02 -8.53
CA ARG A 139 -3.91 -4.79 -9.29
C ARG A 139 -2.70 -3.88 -9.09
N GLU A 140 -2.10 -3.44 -10.19
CA GLU A 140 -0.98 -2.50 -10.28
C GLU A 140 -1.25 -1.20 -9.50
N GLY A 141 -0.99 -1.21 -8.19
CA GLY A 141 -0.99 -0.02 -7.34
C GLY A 141 0.43 0.53 -7.12
N ARG A 142 1.46 -0.20 -7.55
CA ARG A 142 2.87 0.05 -7.21
C ARG A 142 3.60 0.99 -8.17
N THR A 143 2.88 1.87 -8.87
CA THR A 143 3.48 2.88 -9.77
C THR A 143 3.36 4.30 -9.23
N ARG A 144 2.42 4.61 -8.31
CA ARG A 144 2.27 5.99 -7.81
C ARG A 144 3.33 6.42 -6.78
N SER A 145 3.79 5.52 -5.91
CA SER A 145 4.82 5.82 -4.92
C SER A 145 6.22 5.96 -5.54
N PHE A 146 6.51 5.23 -6.63
CA PHE A 146 7.79 5.34 -7.34
C PHE A 146 7.90 6.64 -8.15
N VAL A 147 6.80 7.08 -8.76
CA VAL A 147 6.72 8.35 -9.51
C VAL A 147 6.87 9.56 -8.58
N GLY A 148 6.31 9.50 -7.36
CA GLY A 148 6.48 10.56 -6.37
C GLY A 148 7.93 10.76 -5.91
N ALA A 149 8.64 9.65 -5.62
CA ALA A 149 10.03 9.70 -5.20
C ALA A 149 10.98 10.17 -6.32
N MET A 150 10.77 9.72 -7.56
CA MET A 150 11.53 10.24 -8.71
C MET A 150 11.25 11.73 -8.98
N GLY A 151 9.99 12.18 -8.83
CA GLY A 151 9.63 13.58 -9.05
C GLY A 151 10.37 14.55 -8.12
N VAL A 152 10.50 14.18 -6.83
CA VAL A 152 11.26 14.97 -5.85
C VAL A 152 12.76 14.97 -6.20
N TYR A 153 13.32 13.84 -6.62
CA TYR A 153 14.73 13.76 -7.03
C TYR A 153 15.02 14.65 -8.24
N VAL A 154 14.17 14.61 -9.28
CA VAL A 154 14.32 15.48 -10.46
C VAL A 154 14.24 16.95 -10.08
N LEU A 155 13.32 17.35 -9.20
CA LEU A 155 13.21 18.75 -8.74
C LEU A 155 14.47 19.22 -7.99
N VAL A 156 15.07 18.36 -7.15
CA VAL A 156 16.31 18.68 -6.43
C VAL A 156 17.51 18.78 -7.40
N CYS A 157 17.61 17.89 -8.38
CA CYS A 157 18.66 17.95 -9.41
C CYS A 157 18.52 19.19 -10.31
N VAL A 158 17.30 19.53 -10.74
CA VAL A 158 17.06 20.72 -11.56
C VAL A 158 17.29 21.99 -10.75
N GLY A 159 16.81 22.04 -9.50
CA GLY A 159 17.04 23.19 -8.61
C GLY A 159 18.52 23.43 -8.33
N SER A 160 19.30 22.36 -8.13
CA SER A 160 20.75 22.49 -7.93
C SER A 160 21.50 22.91 -9.20
N MET A 161 21.08 22.46 -10.39
CA MET A 161 21.63 22.94 -11.67
C MET A 161 21.32 24.42 -11.93
N VAL A 162 20.11 24.89 -11.60
CA VAL A 162 19.73 26.31 -11.75
C VAL A 162 20.52 27.20 -10.78
N LEU A 163 20.68 26.76 -9.52
CA LEU A 163 21.54 27.46 -8.56
C LEU A 163 22.99 27.47 -9.01
N ALA A 164 23.50 26.38 -9.58
CA ALA A 164 24.86 26.31 -10.11
C ALA A 164 25.07 27.28 -11.29
N SER A 165 24.08 27.43 -12.17
CA SER A 165 24.17 28.36 -13.31
C SER A 165 24.09 29.84 -12.91
N TRP A 166 23.44 30.14 -11.78
CA TRP A 166 23.41 31.49 -11.20
C TRP A 166 24.67 31.84 -10.42
N VAL A 167 25.27 30.86 -9.74
CA VAL A 167 26.50 31.05 -8.95
C VAL A 167 27.74 31.10 -9.83
N TRP A 168 27.71 30.50 -11.03
CA TRP A 168 28.79 30.64 -12.00
C TRP A 168 28.70 32.03 -12.66
N PRO A 169 29.65 32.94 -12.43
CA PRO A 169 29.75 34.11 -13.30
C PRO A 169 30.05 33.56 -14.68
N LYS A 170 29.25 33.92 -15.70
CA LYS A 170 29.63 33.71 -17.11
C LYS A 170 31.03 34.29 -17.23
N SER A 171 32.04 33.43 -17.31
CA SER A 171 33.42 33.86 -17.50
C SER A 171 33.39 34.64 -18.80
N GLY A 172 33.55 35.96 -18.67
CA GLY A 172 33.61 36.88 -19.79
C GLY A 172 34.60 36.33 -20.79
N VAL A 173 34.08 35.92 -21.94
CA VAL A 173 34.86 35.83 -23.16
C VAL A 173 35.01 37.28 -23.61
N GLU A 174 36.03 37.94 -23.08
CA GLU A 174 36.68 39.11 -23.65
C GLU A 174 38.20 38.95 -23.46
#